data_AF-A0A1V6X2H4-F1
#
_entry.id   AF-A0A1V6X2H4-F1
#
_cell.length_a   1.000
_cell.length_b   1.000
_cell.length_c   1.000
_cell.angle_alpha   90.00
_cell.angle_beta   90.00
_cell.angle_gamma   90.00
#
_symmetry.space_group_name_H-M   'P 1'
#
loop_
_entity.id
_entity.type
_entity.pdbx_description
1 polymer ?
#
loop_
_entity_poly.entity_id
_entity_poly.type
_entity_poly.pdbx_seq_one_letter_code
_entity_poly.pdbx_strand_id
1 'polypeptide(L)'
;MAVKRSTHTIYHPDSSTSDIAKRLPTEERLSRYRLIVDAHEILSDQQKRSAYDAYGLGWPLPSRHHGYDNIPQSPRHTYERWDDIDSEHGAVNEFLGRLLKNKKFICLMIVLATFAQACVILSSVAKTKLEMRRRDEECRDLIFRHRDRALDLRTLVAQMERLLLKRDPSGMGLGPTEEPFYREMLPFCGN
;
A
#
# COMPACT_ATOMS: atom_id res chain seq x y z
N MET A 1 -12.09 12.23 34.31
CA MET A 1 -11.33 12.25 35.58
C MET A 1 -9.92 11.73 35.31
N ALA A 2 -8.95 12.61 35.11
CA ALA A 2 -7.59 12.22 34.74
C ALA A 2 -6.71 12.15 36.00
N VAL A 3 -6.36 10.94 36.43
CA VAL A 3 -5.34 10.72 37.46
C VAL A 3 -3.97 10.96 36.82
N LYS A 4 -3.60 12.23 36.69
CA LYS A 4 -2.22 12.63 36.37
C LYS A 4 -1.46 12.79 37.70
N ARG A 5 -1.44 11.75 38.52
CA ARG A 5 -0.60 11.73 39.73
C ARG A 5 0.82 11.36 39.32
N SER A 6 1.57 12.42 39.03
CA SER A 6 3.02 12.59 39.19
C SER A 6 3.76 11.37 39.75
N THR A 7 4.40 10.59 38.87
CA THR A 7 5.41 9.59 39.25
C THR A 7 6.69 10.24 39.78
N HIS A 8 6.89 11.54 39.50
CA HIS A 8 8.03 12.34 39.94
C HIS A 8 8.06 12.52 41.48
N THR A 9 6.91 12.55 42.15
CA THR A 9 6.85 12.74 43.62
C THR A 9 7.19 11.49 44.42
N ILE A 10 7.13 10.30 43.81
CA ILE A 10 7.34 9.02 44.49
C ILE A 10 8.82 8.74 44.73
N TYR A 11 9.68 9.17 43.79
CA TYR A 11 11.12 8.88 43.82
C TYR A 11 12.01 10.11 44.05
N HIS A 12 11.43 11.29 44.30
CA HIS A 12 12.19 12.53 44.54
C HIS A 12 13.18 12.38 45.71
N PRO A 13 14.43 12.89 45.61
CA PRO A 13 15.45 12.73 46.65
C PRO A 13 15.03 13.25 48.03
N ASP A 14 14.27 14.36 48.06
CA ASP A 14 13.73 14.96 49.30
C ASP A 14 12.39 14.36 49.77
N SER A 15 11.80 13.42 49.02
CA SER A 15 10.54 12.77 49.39
C SER A 15 10.85 11.54 50.25
N SER A 16 11.08 11.75 51.55
CA SER A 16 11.20 10.66 52.55
C SER A 16 9.82 10.15 53.03
N THR A 17 8.74 10.73 52.52
CA THR A 17 7.38 10.55 53.06
C THR A 17 6.61 9.40 52.42
N SER A 18 7.04 8.86 51.27
CA SER A 18 6.36 7.73 50.63
C SER A 18 6.82 6.39 51.22
N ASP A 19 5.87 5.49 51.53
CA ASP A 19 6.17 4.16 52.09
C ASP A 19 7.02 3.30 51.15
N ILE A 20 7.00 3.60 49.84
CA ILE A 20 7.83 2.97 48.82
C ILE A 20 9.27 3.50 48.88
N ALA A 21 9.46 4.82 49.03
CA ALA A 21 10.80 5.45 49.13
C ALA A 21 11.56 5.07 50.41
N LYS A 22 10.86 4.60 51.45
CA LYS A 22 11.45 4.09 52.71
C LYS A 22 11.90 2.63 52.61
N ARG A 23 11.29 1.83 51.73
CA ARG A 23 11.59 0.40 51.54
C ARG A 23 12.78 0.16 50.62
N LEU A 24 13.12 1.14 49.78
CA LEU A 24 14.23 1.05 48.84
C LEU A 24 15.46 1.79 49.38
N PRO A 25 16.68 1.27 49.13
CA PRO A 25 17.91 1.99 49.47
C PRO A 25 18.00 3.30 48.68
N THR A 26 18.62 4.31 49.30
CA THR A 26 18.73 5.68 48.75
C THR A 26 19.34 5.70 47.34
N GLU A 27 20.32 4.83 47.08
CA GLU A 27 20.98 4.70 45.79
C GLU A 27 20.04 4.24 44.68
N GLU A 28 19.21 3.22 44.93
CA GLU A 28 18.21 2.76 43.96
C GLU A 28 17.13 3.82 43.70
N ARG A 29 16.74 4.56 44.74
CA ARG A 29 15.78 5.67 44.59
C ARG A 29 16.32 6.75 43.66
N LEU A 30 17.60 7.12 43.83
CA LEU A 30 18.28 8.08 42.96
C LEU A 30 18.39 7.56 41.53
N SER A 31 18.72 6.28 41.34
CA SER A 31 18.78 5.68 40.00
C SER A 31 17.43 5.71 39.29
N ARG A 32 16.34 5.38 39.98
CA ARG A 32 14.99 5.40 39.39
C ARG A 32 14.50 6.81 39.13
N TYR A 33 14.83 7.75 40.01
CA TYR A 33 14.52 9.16 39.80
C TYR A 33 15.21 9.71 38.54
N ARG A 34 16.50 9.41 38.35
CA ARG A 34 17.24 9.78 37.13
C ARG A 34 16.56 9.25 35.87
N LEU A 35 16.23 7.96 35.84
CA LEU A 35 15.50 7.35 34.72
C LEU A 35 14.16 8.04 34.40
N ILE A 36 13.41 8.45 35.43
CA ILE A 36 12.14 9.15 35.24
C ILE A 36 12.35 10.56 34.67
N VAL A 37 13.38 11.26 35.13
CA VAL A 37 13.75 12.60 34.62
C VAL A 37 14.20 12.50 33.17
N ASP A 38 15.06 11.54 32.85
CA ASP A 38 15.56 11.29 31.48
C ASP A 38 14.41 10.94 30.53
N ALA A 39 13.51 10.05 30.96
CA ALA A 39 12.32 9.70 30.19
C ALA A 39 11.37 10.90 30.01
N HIS A 40 11.23 11.72 31.05
CA HIS A 40 10.40 12.92 30.96
C HIS A 40 10.94 13.89 29.92
N GLU A 41 12.25 14.04 29.84
CA GLU A 41 12.89 14.93 28.88
C GLU A 41 12.64 14.50 27.42
N ILE A 42 12.85 13.22 27.10
CA ILE A 42 12.59 12.66 25.76
C ILE A 42 11.11 12.82 25.37
N LEU A 43 10.20 12.58 26.31
CA LEU A 43 8.76 12.60 26.06
C LEU A 43 8.13 13.99 26.14
N SER A 44 8.84 14.98 26.70
CA SER A 44 8.35 16.36 26.85
C SER A 44 8.33 17.13 25.52
N ASP A 45 9.26 16.82 24.62
CA ASP A 45 9.37 17.44 23.31
C ASP A 45 8.81 16.51 22.23
N GLN A 46 7.92 17.04 21.39
CA GLN A 46 7.26 16.29 20.32
C GLN A 46 8.25 15.73 19.29
N GLN A 47 9.36 16.44 19.04
CA GLN A 47 10.37 16.02 18.09
C GLN A 47 11.28 14.93 18.67
N LYS A 48 11.75 15.09 19.91
CA LYS A 48 12.52 14.05 20.61
C LYS A 48 11.69 12.77 20.77
N ARG A 49 10.40 12.91 21.06
CA ARG A 49 9.45 11.80 21.13
C ARG A 49 9.28 11.09 19.79
N SER A 50 9.13 11.81 18.69
CA SER A 50 8.96 11.17 17.37
C SER A 50 10.23 10.44 16.92
N ALA A 51 11.41 10.98 17.22
CA ALA A 51 12.69 10.32 16.98
C ALA A 51 12.86 9.05 17.84
N TYR A 52 12.42 9.11 19.11
CA TYR A 52 12.40 7.95 20.00
C TYR A 52 11.41 6.87 19.52
N ASP A 53 10.20 7.25 19.12
CA ASP A 53 9.17 6.31 18.66
C ASP A 53 9.57 5.65 17.32
N ALA A 54 10.28 6.37 16.44
CA ALA A 54 10.71 5.86 15.14
C ALA A 54 12.00 5.01 15.20
N TYR A 55 12.96 5.40 16.04
CA TYR A 55 14.33 4.84 16.01
C TYR A 55 14.85 4.36 17.38
N GLY A 56 14.10 4.58 18.47
CA GLY A 56 14.54 4.27 19.83
C GLY A 56 15.65 5.18 20.37
N LEU A 57 15.90 6.32 19.70
CA LEU A 57 16.93 7.31 20.08
C LEU A 57 16.41 8.19 21.21
N GLY A 58 17.15 8.39 22.30
CA GLY A 58 16.61 9.15 23.43
C GLY A 58 17.44 9.05 24.69
N TRP A 59 17.76 7.82 25.05
CA TRP A 59 18.30 7.49 26.36
C TRP A 59 19.75 7.97 26.53
N PRO A 60 20.10 8.50 27.71
CA PRO A 60 21.50 8.74 28.05
C PRO A 60 22.18 7.40 28.33
N LEU A 61 22.56 6.67 27.27
CA LEU A 61 23.43 5.51 27.44
C LEU A 61 24.84 6.01 27.80
N PRO A 62 25.53 5.39 28.78
CA PRO A 62 26.95 5.59 28.94
C PRO A 62 27.61 5.16 27.62
N SER A 63 28.23 6.12 26.94
CA SER A 63 28.85 5.90 25.64
C SER A 63 29.81 4.72 25.74
N ARG A 64 29.44 3.58 25.13
CA ARG A 64 30.36 2.49 24.79
C ARG A 64 31.28 2.95 23.64
N HIS A 65 32.05 4.01 23.88
CA HIS A 65 33.22 4.27 23.06
C HIS A 65 34.30 3.30 23.50
N HIS A 66 34.50 2.30 22.64
CA HIS A 66 35.66 1.45 22.64
C HIS A 66 36.89 2.32 22.35
N GLY A 67 37.84 2.37 23.28
CA GLY A 67 39.17 2.94 23.08
C GLY A 67 39.39 4.29 23.77
N TYR A 68 40.19 4.24 24.84
CA TYR A 68 41.04 5.31 25.36
C TYR A 68 40.39 6.69 25.50
N ASP A 69 39.87 7.00 26.69
CA ASP A 69 40.35 8.12 27.51
C ASP A 69 39.56 8.20 28.81
N ASN A 70 40.28 8.19 29.94
CA ASN A 70 39.72 8.35 31.29
C ASN A 70 39.33 9.81 31.53
N ILE A 71 38.34 10.31 30.80
CA ILE A 71 37.73 11.62 31.06
C ILE A 71 36.45 11.36 31.85
N PRO A 72 36.23 12.02 33.01
CA PRO A 72 34.96 11.90 33.73
C PRO A 72 33.83 12.30 32.79
N GLN A 73 33.02 11.33 32.36
CA GLN A 73 31.87 11.56 31.48
C GLN A 73 30.86 12.43 32.23
N SER A 74 30.91 13.73 31.95
CA SER A 74 29.89 14.68 32.33
C SER A 74 28.60 14.31 31.59
N PRO A 75 27.44 14.20 32.28
CA PRO A 75 26.14 13.98 31.65
C PRO A 75 25.80 14.96 30.52
N ARG A 76 26.50 16.10 30.44
CA ARG A 76 26.35 17.13 29.40
C ARG A 76 26.56 16.61 27.97
N HIS A 77 27.41 15.59 27.76
CA HIS A 77 27.72 15.12 26.40
C HIS A 77 26.54 14.47 25.67
N THR A 78 25.58 13.91 26.40
CA THR A 78 24.37 13.29 25.84
C THR A 78 23.31 14.32 25.44
N TYR A 79 23.36 15.53 25.99
CA TYR A 79 22.47 16.64 25.63
C TYR A 79 22.89 17.28 24.31
N GLU A 80 24.19 17.44 24.06
CA GLU A 80 24.73 18.04 22.82
C GLU A 80 24.36 17.23 21.57
N ARG A 81 24.13 15.92 21.71
CA ARG A 81 23.70 15.05 20.61
C ARG A 81 22.33 15.38 20.03
N TRP A 82 21.43 15.97 20.83
CA TRP A 82 20.10 16.37 20.35
C TRP A 82 20.15 17.69 19.59
N ASP A 83 20.99 18.63 20.03
CA ASP A 83 21.23 19.88 19.32
C ASP A 83 21.91 19.64 17.96
N ASP A 84 22.77 18.62 17.85
CA ASP A 84 23.40 18.22 16.59
C ASP A 84 22.38 17.76 15.53
N ILE A 85 21.31 17.05 15.92
CA ILE A 85 20.30 16.55 14.97
C ILE A 85 19.48 17.70 14.37
N ASP A 86 19.14 18.71 15.17
CA ASP A 86 18.44 19.92 14.68
C ASP A 86 19.36 20.76 13.79
N SER A 87 20.65 20.82 14.13
CA SER A 87 21.67 21.50 13.35
C SER A 87 21.94 20.80 12.00
N GLU A 88 21.91 19.46 11.96
CA GLU A 88 22.07 18.68 10.71
C GLU A 88 20.93 18.95 9.72
N HIS A 89 19.68 19.05 10.17
CA HIS A 89 18.56 19.38 9.27
C HIS A 89 18.68 20.80 8.69
N GLY A 90 19.16 21.75 9.49
CA GLY A 90 19.50 23.10 9.03
C GLY A 90 20.62 23.10 7.98
N ALA A 91 21.70 22.36 8.24
CA ALA A 91 22.86 22.27 7.35
C ALA A 91 22.54 21.58 6.01
N VAL A 92 21.71 20.52 6.03
CA VAL A 92 21.25 19.82 4.82
C VAL A 92 20.39 20.74 3.97
N ASN A 93 19.49 21.51 4.58
CA ASN A 93 18.67 22.49 3.88
C ASN A 93 19.51 23.64 3.30
N GLU A 94 20.54 24.10 4.01
CA GLU A 94 21.46 25.11 3.49
C GLU A 94 22.28 24.56 2.31
N PHE A 95 22.76 23.32 2.39
CA PHE A 95 23.48 22.63 1.32
C PHE A 95 22.61 22.41 0.08
N LEU A 96 21.39 21.93 0.26
CA LEU A 96 20.39 21.82 -0.81
C LEU A 96 20.08 23.18 -1.42
N GLY A 97 19.94 24.23 -0.60
CA GLY A 97 19.76 25.60 -1.05
C GLY A 97 20.94 26.10 -1.91
N ARG A 98 22.19 25.76 -1.54
CA ARG A 98 23.38 26.06 -2.34
C ARG A 98 23.45 25.28 -3.65
N LEU A 99 23.09 24.00 -3.63
CA LEU A 99 23.01 23.16 -4.84
C LEU A 99 21.95 23.66 -5.82
N LEU A 100 20.76 23.99 -5.31
CA LEU A 100 19.63 24.50 -6.08
C LEU A 100 19.84 25.94 -6.56
N LYS A 101 20.77 26.71 -5.97
CA LYS A 101 21.13 28.06 -6.47
C LYS A 101 21.83 28.02 -7.84
N ASN A 102 22.45 26.89 -8.17
CA ASN A 102 23.14 26.72 -9.44
C ASN A 102 22.14 26.41 -10.57
N LYS A 103 21.90 27.40 -11.43
CA LYS A 103 20.99 27.27 -12.59
C LYS A 103 21.28 26.06 -13.48
N LYS A 104 22.55 25.66 -13.60
CA LYS A 104 22.98 24.47 -14.35
C LYS A 104 22.52 23.16 -13.70
N PHE A 105 22.57 23.10 -12.37
CA PHE A 105 22.09 21.94 -11.61
C PHE A 105 20.58 21.79 -11.73
N ILE A 106 19.83 22.90 -11.62
CA ILE A 106 18.38 22.90 -11.86
C ILE A 106 18.07 22.39 -13.27
N CYS A 107 18.79 22.88 -14.30
CA CYS A 107 18.59 22.43 -15.67
C CYS A 107 18.82 20.92 -15.83
N LEU A 108 19.91 20.38 -15.25
CA LEU A 108 20.16 18.93 -15.26
C LEU A 108 19.04 18.15 -14.57
N MET A 109 18.56 18.61 -13.42
CA MET A 109 17.45 17.96 -12.71
C MET A 109 16.16 17.94 -13.53
N ILE A 110 15.84 19.02 -14.25
CA ILE A 110 14.68 19.08 -15.15
C ILE A 110 14.86 18.11 -16.32
N VAL A 111 16.05 18.03 -16.91
CA VAL A 111 16.33 17.08 -18.01
C VAL A 111 16.20 15.63 -17.52
N LEU A 112 16.73 15.30 -16.35
CA LEU A 112 16.60 13.97 -15.76
C LEU A 112 15.15 13.64 -15.44
N ALA A 113 14.40 14.60 -14.88
CA ALA A 113 12.98 14.41 -14.56
C ALA A 113 12.14 14.18 -15.83
N THR A 114 12.34 14.98 -16.87
CA THR A 114 11.60 14.82 -18.13
C THR A 114 11.99 13.52 -18.85
N PHE A 115 13.26 13.11 -18.80
CA PHE A 115 13.72 11.83 -19.30
C PHE A 115 13.09 10.64 -18.54
N ALA A 116 13.06 10.70 -17.21
CA ALA A 116 12.42 9.69 -16.38
C ALA A 116 10.91 9.59 -16.67
N GLN A 117 10.23 10.74 -16.80
CA GLN A 117 8.82 10.79 -17.20
C GLN A 117 8.58 10.14 -18.57
N ALA A 118 9.42 10.44 -19.56
CA ALA A 118 9.34 9.82 -20.88
C ALA A 118 9.54 8.29 -20.83
N CYS A 119 10.50 7.83 -20.01
CA CYS A 119 10.73 6.40 -19.79
C CYS A 119 9.50 5.72 -19.17
N VAL A 120 8.86 6.35 -18.18
CA VAL A 120 7.64 5.82 -17.55
C VAL A 120 6.50 5.75 -18.56
N ILE A 121 6.27 6.81 -19.34
CA ILE A 121 5.22 6.83 -20.39
C ILE A 121 5.47 5.75 -21.44
N LEU A 122 6.71 5.58 -21.90
CA LEU A 122 7.03 4.53 -22.87
C LEU A 122 6.78 3.13 -22.29
N SER A 123 7.16 2.92 -21.03
CA SER A 123 6.91 1.65 -20.33
C SER A 123 5.42 1.36 -20.14
N SER A 124 4.61 2.39 -19.89
CA SER A 124 3.16 2.22 -19.72
C SER A 124 2.47 1.92 -21.05
N VAL A 125 2.88 2.59 -22.15
CA VAL A 125 2.40 2.28 -23.50
C VAL A 125 2.79 0.87 -23.94
N ALA A 126 4.00 0.43 -23.60
CA ALA A 126 4.41 -0.95 -23.88
C ALA A 126 3.54 -1.96 -23.13
N LYS A 127 3.24 -1.71 -21.85
CA LYS A 127 2.35 -2.55 -21.04
C LYS A 127 0.93 -2.59 -21.61
N THR A 128 0.34 -1.45 -21.93
CA THR A 128 -1.02 -1.41 -22.50
C THR A 128 -1.09 -2.08 -23.86
N LYS A 129 -0.05 -1.96 -24.70
CA LYS A 129 0.01 -2.65 -26.00
C LYS A 129 0.04 -4.17 -25.85
N LEU A 130 0.71 -4.69 -24.83
CA LEU A 130 0.70 -6.13 -24.53
C LEU A 130 -0.68 -6.58 -24.04
N GLU A 131 -1.31 -5.80 -23.16
CA GLU A 131 -2.66 -6.09 -22.69
C GLU A 131 -3.70 -6.05 -23.82
N MET A 132 -3.57 -5.11 -24.75
CA MET A 132 -4.43 -5.03 -25.94
C MET A 132 -4.28 -6.26 -26.83
N ARG A 133 -3.04 -6.72 -27.09
CA ARG A 133 -2.83 -7.97 -27.86
C ARG A 133 -3.50 -9.18 -27.20
N ARG A 134 -3.41 -9.28 -25.87
CA ARG A 134 -4.08 -10.36 -25.13
C ARG A 134 -5.60 -10.30 -25.29
N ARG A 135 -6.20 -9.11 -25.20
CA ARG A 135 -7.64 -8.93 -25.41
C ARG A 135 -8.06 -9.17 -26.86
N ASP A 136 -7.23 -8.79 -27.83
CA ASP A 136 -7.50 -9.04 -29.24
C ASP A 136 -7.54 -10.55 -29.55
N GLU A 137 -6.67 -11.34 -28.91
CA GLU A 137 -6.69 -12.80 -29.00
C GLU A 137 -7.99 -13.40 -28.44
N GLU A 138 -8.42 -12.95 -27.25
CA GLU A 138 -9.67 -13.39 -26.63
C GLU A 138 -10.89 -13.03 -27.50
N CYS A 139 -10.96 -11.80 -28.02
CA CYS A 139 -12.03 -11.37 -28.93
C CYS A 139 -12.04 -12.17 -30.23
N ARG A 140 -10.86 -12.45 -30.80
CA ARG A 140 -10.72 -13.20 -32.05
C ARG A 140 -11.24 -14.63 -31.89
N ASP A 141 -10.98 -15.26 -30.76
CA ASP A 141 -11.47 -16.60 -30.46
C ASP A 141 -13.01 -16.62 -30.32
N LEU A 142 -13.60 -15.62 -29.65
CA LEU A 142 -15.06 -15.48 -29.59
C LEU A 142 -15.68 -15.33 -30.97
N ILE A 143 -15.11 -14.47 -31.83
CA ILE A 143 -15.60 -14.27 -33.20
C ILE A 143 -15.51 -15.57 -34.02
N PHE A 144 -14.43 -16.33 -33.86
CA PHE A 144 -14.26 -17.62 -34.53
C PHE A 144 -15.35 -18.61 -34.10
N ARG A 145 -15.59 -18.76 -32.79
CA ARG A 145 -16.66 -19.59 -32.25
C ARG A 145 -18.06 -19.16 -32.68
N HIS A 146 -18.29 -17.85 -32.84
CA HIS A 146 -19.55 -17.34 -33.38
C HIS A 146 -19.73 -17.68 -34.86
N ARG A 147 -18.66 -17.61 -35.66
CA ARG A 147 -18.69 -18.01 -37.07
C ARG A 147 -18.94 -19.50 -37.24
N ASP A 148 -18.28 -20.35 -36.46
CA ASP A 148 -18.48 -21.81 -36.53
C ASP A 148 -19.92 -22.19 -36.21
N ARG A 149 -20.49 -21.61 -35.13
CA ARG A 149 -21.91 -21.81 -34.79
C ARG A 149 -22.84 -21.33 -35.89
N ALA A 150 -22.54 -20.20 -36.54
CA ALA A 150 -23.36 -19.69 -37.63
C ALA A 150 -23.27 -20.58 -38.89
N LEU A 151 -22.10 -21.15 -39.19
CA LEU A 151 -21.93 -22.09 -40.29
C LEU A 151 -22.68 -23.40 -40.02
N ASP A 152 -22.56 -23.95 -38.81
CA ASP A 152 -23.27 -25.16 -38.38
C ASP A 152 -24.79 -24.99 -38.48
N LEU A 153 -25.32 -23.85 -38.00
CA LEU A 153 -26.73 -23.49 -38.15
C LEU A 153 -27.18 -23.46 -39.62
N ARG A 154 -26.37 -22.91 -40.53
CA ARG A 154 -26.69 -22.91 -41.97
C ARG A 154 -26.72 -24.32 -42.54
N THR A 155 -25.81 -25.20 -42.10
CA THR A 155 -25.82 -26.60 -42.53
C THR A 155 -27.02 -27.36 -42.00
N LEU A 156 -27.42 -27.14 -40.75
CA LEU A 156 -28.61 -27.71 -40.14
C LEU A 156 -29.89 -27.25 -40.86
N VAL A 157 -30.01 -25.95 -41.15
CA VAL A 157 -31.15 -25.43 -41.93
C VAL A 157 -31.21 -26.09 -43.31
N ALA A 158 -30.08 -26.20 -44.01
CA ALA A 158 -30.02 -26.87 -45.31
C ALA A 158 -30.37 -28.36 -45.24
N GLN A 159 -29.96 -29.07 -44.17
CA GLN A 159 -30.35 -30.46 -43.93
C GLN A 159 -31.85 -30.58 -43.62
N MET A 160 -32.39 -29.67 -42.81
CA MET A 160 -33.80 -29.62 -42.47
C MET A 160 -34.67 -29.38 -43.72
N GLU A 161 -34.30 -28.42 -44.56
CA GLU A 161 -34.99 -28.17 -45.84
C GLU A 161 -34.99 -29.41 -46.73
N ARG A 162 -33.85 -30.11 -46.86
CA ARG A 162 -33.79 -31.37 -47.62
C ARG A 162 -34.69 -32.46 -47.04
N LEU A 163 -34.78 -32.56 -45.72
CA LEU A 163 -35.66 -33.54 -45.07
C LEU A 163 -37.14 -33.19 -45.28
N LEU A 164 -37.50 -31.91 -45.23
CA LEU A 164 -38.85 -31.45 -45.50
C LEU A 164 -39.25 -31.70 -46.96
N LEU A 165 -38.40 -31.33 -47.92
CA LEU A 165 -38.60 -31.61 -49.35
C LEU A 165 -38.71 -33.11 -49.65
N LYS A 166 -37.94 -33.95 -48.95
CA LYS A 166 -38.00 -35.41 -49.13
C LYS A 166 -39.28 -36.01 -48.54
N ARG A 167 -39.82 -35.43 -47.47
CA ARG A 167 -41.06 -35.88 -46.83
C ARG A 167 -42.30 -35.43 -47.61
N ASP A 168 -42.30 -34.19 -48.08
CA ASP A 168 -43.39 -33.63 -48.87
C ASP A 168 -42.81 -32.85 -50.08
N PRO A 169 -42.77 -33.49 -51.26
CA PRO A 169 -42.27 -32.84 -52.48
C PRO A 169 -43.25 -31.79 -53.02
N SER A 170 -44.51 -31.77 -52.57
CA SER A 170 -45.51 -30.80 -53.03
C SER A 170 -45.36 -29.44 -52.35
N GLY A 171 -44.74 -29.40 -51.16
CA GLY A 171 -44.53 -28.20 -50.36
C GLY A 171 -45.83 -27.54 -49.85
N MET A 172 -46.97 -28.21 -50.03
CA MET A 172 -48.30 -27.69 -49.68
C MET A 172 -48.64 -27.90 -48.20
N GLY A 173 -47.82 -28.66 -47.45
CA GLY A 173 -48.10 -28.99 -46.05
C GLY A 173 -49.26 -29.96 -45.94
N LEU A 174 -50.10 -29.84 -44.91
CA LEU A 174 -51.34 -30.62 -44.84
C LEU A 174 -52.26 -30.23 -46.00
N GLY A 175 -52.67 -31.20 -46.81
CA GLY A 175 -53.67 -30.96 -47.83
C GLY A 175 -54.97 -30.44 -47.19
N PRO A 176 -55.78 -29.63 -47.91
CA PRO A 176 -57.04 -29.08 -47.39
C PRO A 176 -58.04 -30.17 -46.96
N THR A 177 -57.85 -31.41 -47.42
CA THR A 177 -58.62 -32.59 -47.02
C THR A 177 -58.07 -33.31 -45.79
N GLU A 178 -56.80 -33.11 -45.45
CA GLU A 178 -56.09 -33.81 -44.37
C GLU A 178 -56.07 -33.01 -43.06
N GLU A 179 -56.14 -31.68 -43.12
CA GLU A 179 -56.24 -30.79 -41.96
C GLU A 179 -57.32 -31.17 -40.92
N PRO A 180 -58.58 -31.47 -41.31
CA PRO A 180 -59.59 -31.88 -40.34
C PRO A 180 -59.29 -33.23 -39.69
N PHE A 181 -58.67 -34.17 -40.42
CA PHE A 181 -58.36 -35.51 -39.93
C PHE A 181 -57.31 -35.50 -38.82
N TYR A 182 -56.22 -34.75 -39.00
CA TYR A 182 -55.18 -34.64 -37.97
C TYR A 182 -55.63 -33.83 -36.76
N ARG A 183 -56.49 -32.82 -36.96
CA ARG A 183 -57.10 -32.05 -35.88
C ARG A 183 -57.99 -32.90 -34.97
N GLU A 184 -58.62 -33.94 -35.53
CA GLU A 184 -59.41 -34.92 -34.77
C GLU A 184 -58.52 -35.96 -34.05
N MET A 185 -57.39 -36.34 -34.65
CA MET A 185 -56.51 -37.40 -34.13
C MET A 185 -55.48 -36.91 -33.08
N LEU A 186 -55.16 -35.60 -33.03
CA LEU A 186 -54.25 -35.00 -32.05
C LEU A 186 -54.95 -33.98 -31.13
N PRO A 187 -55.83 -34.41 -30.21
CA PRO A 187 -56.64 -33.50 -29.40
C PRO A 187 -55.88 -32.68 -28.34
N PHE A 188 -54.56 -32.82 -28.18
CA PHE A 188 -53.83 -32.29 -27.01
C PHE A 188 -52.46 -31.64 -27.29
N CYS A 189 -52.34 -30.84 -28.35
CA CYS A 189 -51.27 -29.84 -28.41
C CYS A 189 -51.88 -28.46 -28.65
N GLY A 190 -52.46 -27.92 -27.59
CA GLY A 190 -53.09 -26.61 -27.59
C GLY A 190 -53.35 -26.15 -26.16
N ASN A 191 -52.28 -25.71 -25.50
CA ASN A 191 -52.25 -24.62 -24.51
C ASN A 191 -50.81 -24.12 -24.39
#